data_AF-A0A4R6FX94-F1
#
_entry.id   AF-A0A4R6FX94-F1
#
_cell.length_a   1.000
_cell.length_b   1.000
_cell.length_c   1.000
_cell.angle_alpha   90.00
_cell.angle_beta   90.00
_cell.angle_gamma   90.00
#
_symmetry.space_group_name_H-M   'P 1'
#
loop_
_entity.id
_entity.type
_entity.pdbx_description
1 polymer ?
#
loop_
_entity_poly.entity_id
_entity_poly.type
_entity_poly.pdbx_seq_one_letter_code
_entity_poly.pdbx_strand_id
1 'polypeptide(L)'
;MAEVALEIAGRNHIIACRDGEEPHLRALAERLGRHSAAALHASGGGPPERTMLLLALMMADEVVEMERNPPQGLSPELLDRLADRLESVASALEDDDATS
;
A
#
# COMPACT_ATOMS: atom_id res chain seq x y z
N MET A 1 -16.40 3.90 20.64
CA MET A 1 -14.96 3.85 20.98
C MET A 1 -14.60 2.38 20.94
N ALA A 2 -13.87 2.01 19.89
CA ALA A 2 -13.57 0.63 19.57
C ALA A 2 -12.11 0.31 19.89
N GLU A 3 -11.81 -0.97 19.96
CA GLU A 3 -10.46 -1.49 20.09
C GLU A 3 -10.23 -2.57 19.05
N VAL A 4 -9.01 -2.62 18.52
CA VAL A 4 -8.60 -3.68 17.60
C VAL A 4 -7.37 -4.40 18.16
N ALA A 5 -7.44 -5.72 18.17
CA ALA A 5 -6.29 -6.58 18.46
C ALA A 5 -5.53 -6.87 17.15
N LEU A 6 -4.23 -6.58 17.15
CA LEU A 6 -3.31 -6.73 16.01
C LEU A 6 -2.15 -7.63 16.41
N GLU A 7 -1.86 -8.65 15.60
CA GLU A 7 -0.67 -9.47 15.78
C GLU A 7 0.48 -8.94 14.91
N ILE A 8 1.57 -8.50 15.53
CA ILE A 8 2.75 -7.94 14.85
C ILE A 8 4.00 -8.59 15.44
N ALA A 9 4.85 -9.15 14.57
CA ALA A 9 6.08 -9.83 14.98
C ALA A 9 5.89 -10.87 16.10
N GLY A 10 4.81 -11.66 16.04
CA GLY A 10 4.48 -12.71 17.01
C GLY A 10 3.95 -12.20 18.34
N ARG A 11 3.50 -10.94 18.41
CA ARG A 11 2.94 -10.32 19.61
C ARG A 11 1.60 -9.68 19.34
N ASN A 12 0.69 -9.78 20.29
CA ASN A 12 -0.63 -9.16 20.20
C ASN A 12 -0.60 -7.74 20.81
N HIS A 13 -1.18 -6.78 20.09
CA HIS A 13 -1.25 -5.36 20.47
C HIS A 13 -2.71 -4.91 20.41
N ILE A 14 -3.20 -4.30 21.49
CA ILE A 14 -4.55 -3.71 21.54
C ILE A 14 -4.42 -2.22 21.28
N ILE A 15 -5.06 -1.74 20.21
CA ILE A 15 -5.04 -0.33 19.80
C ILE A 15 -6.46 0.22 19.90
N ALA A 16 -6.61 1.32 20.64
CA ALA A 16 -7.84 2.09 20.68
C ALA A 16 -8.02 2.85 19.35
N CYS A 17 -9.22 2.79 18.79
CA CYS A 17 -9.53 3.40 17.49
C CYS A 17 -10.97 3.90 17.43
N ARG A 18 -11.29 4.62 16.35
CA ARG A 18 -12.66 5.04 16.09
C ARG A 18 -13.48 3.89 15.51
N ASP A 19 -14.77 3.91 15.77
CA ASP A 19 -15.69 2.89 15.23
C ASP A 19 -15.64 2.95 13.69
N GLY A 20 -15.29 1.84 13.04
CA GLY A 20 -15.12 1.73 11.58
C GLY A 20 -13.67 1.87 11.07
N GLU A 21 -12.70 2.18 11.93
CA GLU A 21 -11.28 2.28 11.57
C GLU A 21 -10.53 0.93 11.65
N GLU A 22 -11.14 -0.08 12.27
CA GLU A 22 -10.55 -1.39 12.51
C GLU A 22 -10.05 -2.09 11.23
N PRO A 23 -10.76 -2.06 10.07
CA PRO A 23 -10.27 -2.66 8.84
C PRO A 23 -9.00 -1.99 8.33
N HIS A 24 -8.89 -0.66 8.46
CA HIS A 24 -7.71 0.08 8.05
C HIS A 24 -6.49 -0.31 8.90
N LEU A 25 -6.66 -0.39 10.22
CA LEU A 25 -5.60 -0.80 11.14
C LEU A 25 -5.15 -2.25 10.90
N ARG A 26 -6.07 -3.17 10.55
CA ARG A 26 -5.70 -4.53 10.16
C ARG A 26 -4.88 -4.56 8.88
N ALA A 27 -5.26 -3.78 7.86
CA ALA A 27 -4.50 -3.68 6.62
C ALA A 27 -3.08 -3.11 6.84
N LEU A 28 -2.94 -2.13 7.75
CA LEU A 28 -1.64 -1.63 8.18
C LEU A 28 -0.82 -2.72 8.89
N ALA A 29 -1.43 -3.47 9.82
CA ALA A 29 -0.76 -4.57 10.51
C ALA A 29 -0.30 -5.67 9.55
N GLU A 30 -1.10 -6.02 8.55
CA GLU A 30 -0.71 -6.96 7.50
C GLU A 30 0.49 -6.47 6.69
N ARG A 31 0.53 -5.16 6.38
CA ARG A 31 1.68 -4.53 5.73
C ARG A 31 2.95 -4.62 6.59
N LEU A 32 2.86 -4.37 7.90
CA LEU A 32 3.96 -4.61 8.83
C LEU A 32 4.33 -6.10 8.93
N GLY A 33 3.35 -6.99 8.78
CA GLY A 33 3.49 -8.45 8.78
C GLY A 33 4.51 -8.94 7.74
N ARG A 34 4.59 -8.30 6.57
CA ARG A 34 5.55 -8.65 5.51
C ARG A 34 7.01 -8.57 5.95
N HIS A 35 7.33 -7.66 6.86
CA HIS A 35 8.69 -7.46 7.38
C HIS A 35 8.94 -8.16 8.72
N SER A 36 7.89 -8.70 9.33
CA SER A 36 7.94 -9.24 10.70
C SER A 36 8.93 -10.40 10.85
N ALA A 37 8.96 -11.33 9.89
CA ALA A 37 9.91 -12.47 9.94
C ALA A 37 11.37 -12.00 9.80
N ALA A 38 11.64 -11.06 8.89
CA ALA A 38 12.97 -10.49 8.70
C ALA A 38 13.44 -9.71 9.93
N ALA A 39 12.56 -8.89 10.52
CA ALA A 39 12.85 -8.15 11.74
C ALA A 39 13.10 -9.07 12.94
N LEU A 40 12.31 -10.14 13.09
CA LEU A 40 12.51 -11.15 14.13
C LEU A 40 13.86 -11.85 13.97
N HIS A 41 14.20 -12.28 12.76
CA HIS A 41 15.49 -12.91 12.48
C HIS A 41 16.67 -11.96 12.75
N ALA A 42 16.61 -10.73 12.23
CA ALA A 42 17.65 -9.72 12.42
C ALA A 42 17.79 -9.25 13.88
N SER A 43 16.71 -9.35 14.67
CA SER A 43 16.78 -9.07 16.11
C SER A 43 17.54 -10.15 16.90
N GLY A 44 17.74 -11.35 16.33
CA GLY A 44 18.45 -12.46 16.97
C GLY A 44 17.72 -13.04 18.19
N GLY A 45 16.39 -12.93 18.25
CA GLY A 45 15.62 -13.26 19.45
C GLY A 45 15.81 -12.25 20.60
N GLY A 46 16.26 -11.05 20.27
CA GLY A 46 16.44 -9.96 21.21
C GLY A 46 15.11 -9.37 21.73
N PRO A 47 15.19 -8.28 22.50
CA PRO A 47 14.01 -7.63 23.07
C PRO A 47 13.04 -7.17 21.96
N PRO A 48 11.73 -7.17 22.25
CA PRO A 48 10.72 -6.78 21.26
C PRO A 48 10.89 -5.34 20.77
N GLU A 49 11.46 -4.46 21.59
CA GLU A 49 11.79 -3.08 21.21
C GLU A 49 12.80 -3.04 20.05
N ARG A 50 13.78 -3.97 20.05
CA ARG A 50 14.75 -4.11 18.96
C ARG A 50 14.08 -4.59 17.69
N THR A 51 13.19 -5.58 17.78
CA THR A 51 12.41 -6.07 16.64
C THR A 51 11.56 -4.95 16.04
N MET A 52 10.87 -4.17 16.87
CA MET A 52 10.05 -3.05 16.41
C MET A 52 10.89 -1.92 15.80
N LEU A 53 12.07 -1.62 16.36
CA LEU A 53 13.01 -0.66 15.76
C LEU A 53 13.46 -1.10 14.37
N LEU A 54 13.83 -2.38 14.20
CA LEU A 54 14.24 -2.92 12.91
C LEU A 54 13.10 -2.89 11.89
N LEU A 55 11.89 -3.23 12.34
CA LEU A 55 10.70 -3.18 11.49
C LEU A 55 10.38 -1.74 11.05
N ALA A 56 10.52 -0.76 11.94
CA ALA A 56 10.38 0.66 11.61
C ALA A 56 11.43 1.14 10.61
N LEU A 57 12.69 0.69 10.75
CA LEU A 57 13.76 1.00 9.78
C LEU A 57 13.49 0.41 8.40
N MET A 58 13.00 -0.83 8.33
CA MET A 58 12.60 -1.45 7.06
C MET A 58 11.46 -0.69 6.37
N MET A 59 10.45 -0.28 7.14
CA MET A 59 9.35 0.55 6.61
C MET A 59 9.84 1.93 6.14
N ALA A 60 10.79 2.54 6.86
CA ALA A 60 11.39 3.80 6.46
C ALA A 60 12.19 3.65 5.15
N ASP A 61 12.91 2.55 4.98
CA ASP A 61 13.64 2.25 3.74
C ASP A 61 12.68 2.10 2.54
N GLU A 62 11.55 1.39 2.69
CA GLU A 62 10.52 1.33 1.64
C GLU A 62 10.04 2.73 1.22
N VAL A 63 9.77 3.61 2.19
CA VAL A 63 9.31 4.97 1.92
C VAL A 63 10.39 5.78 1.19
N VAL A 64 11.64 5.69 1.63
CA VAL A 64 12.78 6.37 0.99
C VAL A 64 12.98 5.88 -0.44
N GLU A 65 12.86 4.58 -0.69
CA GLU A 65 12.98 4.02 -2.04
C GLU A 65 11.82 4.46 -2.95
N MET A 66 10.59 4.55 -2.42
CA MET A 66 9.45 5.12 -3.15
C MET A 66 9.64 6.60 -3.48
N GLU A 67 10.26 7.37 -2.59
CA GLU A 67 10.55 8.79 -2.82
C GLU A 67 11.69 9.00 -3.82
N ARG A 68 12.69 8.11 -3.83
CA ARG A 68 13.83 8.15 -4.76
C ARG A 68 13.47 7.76 -6.18
N ASN A 69 12.60 6.77 -6.32
CA ASN A 69 12.09 6.30 -7.60
C ASN A 69 10.57 6.50 -7.63
N PRO A 70 10.10 7.76 -7.67
CA PRO A 70 8.67 8.02 -7.75
C PRO A 70 8.14 7.30 -9.00
N PRO A 71 6.94 6.71 -8.93
CA PRO A 71 6.34 6.06 -10.09
C PRO A 71 6.36 7.07 -11.23
N GLN A 72 7.15 6.78 -12.26
CA GLN A 72 7.17 7.61 -13.43
C GLN A 72 5.79 7.46 -14.07
N GLY A 73 5.07 8.58 -14.16
CA GLY A 73 3.82 8.62 -14.91
C GLY A 73 4.05 8.15 -16.35
N LEU A 74 2.96 7.82 -17.04
CA LEU A 74 3.04 7.53 -18.46
C LEU A 74 3.63 8.74 -19.19
N SER A 75 4.43 8.50 -20.22
CA SER A 75 5.01 9.59 -21.00
C SER A 75 3.90 10.44 -21.64
N PRO A 76 4.09 11.76 -21.81
CA PRO A 76 3.09 12.61 -22.46
C PRO A 76 2.65 12.07 -23.82
N GLU A 77 3.58 11.51 -24.59
CA GLU A 77 3.32 10.95 -25.93
C GLU A 77 2.51 9.65 -25.88
N LEU A 78 2.58 8.90 -24.78
CA LEU A 78 1.70 7.74 -24.55
C LEU A 78 0.31 8.20 -24.12
N LEU A 79 0.22 9.25 -23.30
CA LEU A 79 -1.06 9.83 -22.89
C LEU A 79 -1.82 10.41 -24.08
N ASP A 80 -1.15 11.15 -24.96
CA ASP A 80 -1.74 11.69 -26.18
C ASP A 80 -2.27 10.57 -27.09
N ARG A 81 -1.48 9.51 -27.32
CA ARG A 81 -1.93 8.36 -28.10
C ARG A 81 -3.12 7.63 -27.47
N LEU A 82 -3.17 7.55 -26.14
CA LEU A 82 -4.32 6.97 -25.43
C LEU A 82 -5.56 7.86 -25.61
N ALA A 83 -5.41 9.18 -25.54
CA ALA A 83 -6.50 10.12 -25.79
C ALA A 83 -7.05 9.99 -27.22
N ASP A 84 -6.19 10.00 -28.23
CA ASP A 84 -6.58 9.80 -29.63
C ASP A 84 -7.33 8.49 -29.83
N ARG A 85 -6.85 7.41 -29.18
CA ARG A 85 -7.50 6.10 -29.27
C ARG A 85 -8.87 6.10 -28.61
N LEU A 86 -9.02 6.73 -27.44
CA LEU A 86 -10.29 6.88 -26.75
C LEU A 86 -11.28 7.68 -27.59
N GLU A 87 -10.84 8.77 -28.24
CA GLU A 87 -11.69 9.58 -29.12
C GLU A 87 -12.15 8.77 -30.34
N SER A 88 -11.26 7.98 -30.97
CA SER A 88 -11.65 7.11 -32.08
C SER A 88 -12.70 6.05 -31.69
N VAL A 89 -12.62 5.52 -30.46
CA VAL A 89 -13.60 4.56 -29.94
C VAL A 89 -14.92 5.27 -29.65
N ALA A 90 -14.88 6.47 -29.08
CA ALA A 90 -16.08 7.26 -28.81
C ALA A 90 -16.83 7.58 -30.11
N SER A 91 -16.14 8.07 -31.15
CA SER A 91 -16.76 8.36 -32.45
C SER A 91 -17.39 7.12 -33.08
N ALA A 92 -16.72 5.96 -33.01
CA ALA A 92 -17.27 4.71 -33.53
C ALA A 92 -18.55 4.28 -32.81
N LEU A 93 -18.68 4.55 -31.51
CA LEU A 93 -19.89 4.24 -30.75
C LEU A 93 -21.03 5.22 -31.06
N GLU A 94 -20.73 6.51 -31.24
CA GLU A 94 -21.72 7.53 -31.62
C GLU A 94 -22.30 7.26 -33.01
N ASP A 95 -21.47 6.83 -33.96
CA ASP A 95 -21.90 6.48 -35.32
C ASP A 95 -22.79 5.24 -35.34
N ASP A 96 -22.54 4.24 -34.48
CA ASP A 96 -23.34 3.01 -34.37
C ASP A 96 -24.71 3.29 -33.73
N ASP A 97 -24.75 4.18 -32.73
CA ASP A 97 -25.99 4.69 -32.11
C ASP A 97 -26.81 5.56 -33.08
N ALA A 98 -26.16 6.33 -33.96
CA ALA A 98 -26.85 7.16 -34.96
C ALA A 98 -27.42 6.37 -36.14
N THR A 99 -26.94 5.14 -36.35
CA THR A 99 -27.36 4.25 -37.46
C THR A 99 -28.45 3.25 -37.04
N SER A 100 -28.75 3.13 -35.73
CA SER A 100 -29.84 2.30 -35.17
C SER A 100 -31.14 3.09 -34.95
#